data_AF-A0A7W0N894-F1
#
_entry.id   AF-A0A7W0N894-F1
#
_cell.length_a   1.000
_cell.length_b   1.000
_cell.length_c   1.000
_cell.angle_alpha   90.00
_cell.angle_beta   90.00
_cell.angle_gamma   90.00
#
_symmetry.space_group_name_H-M   'P 1'
#
loop_
_entity.id
_entity.type
_entity.pdbx_description
1 polymer ?
#
loop_
_entity_poly.entity_id
_entity_poly.type
_entity_poly.pdbx_seq_one_letter_code
_entity_poly.pdbx_strand_id
1 'polypeptide(L)'
;QDVSGFMVGAEAEHSGIIRAGAMFVEAMATATVPKLVLTINHASGAGYYAMAGQGFDPDFIFSLPTGRMGVMEGDSAAQAIFGTQIEKLKKEGKEPDGQTKAEMEKVRETYDRELDAKHAAARGLLDAIITPENLRDALILVLQTSLNTNKPHIGAFVLPSNLEN
;
A
#
# COMPACT_ATOMS: atom_id res chain seq x y z
N GLN A 1 -3.56 4.77 -6.13
CA GLN A 1 -2.37 3.96 -5.88
C GLN A 1 -2.36 2.80 -6.86
N ASP A 2 -1.30 2.77 -7.66
CA ASP A 2 -0.84 1.62 -8.43
C ASP A 2 0.68 1.71 -8.43
N VAL A 3 1.28 1.30 -7.32
CA VAL A 3 2.68 1.51 -6.98
C VAL A 3 3.25 0.25 -6.33
N SER A 4 4.27 -0.33 -6.98
CA SER A 4 4.98 -1.51 -6.48
C SER A 4 6.19 -1.16 -5.59
N GLY A 5 6.59 0.12 -5.54
CA GLY A 5 7.68 0.61 -4.72
C GLY A 5 8.49 1.71 -5.43
N PHE A 6 9.68 1.97 -4.91
CA PHE A 6 10.67 2.84 -5.56
C PHE A 6 11.61 2.01 -6.46
N MET A 7 12.22 2.68 -7.44
CA MET A 7 13.26 2.07 -8.27
C MET A 7 14.45 1.63 -7.40
N VAL A 8 15.02 0.47 -7.69
CA VAL A 8 16.19 -0.08 -7.01
C VAL A 8 17.39 -0.15 -7.95
N GLY A 9 18.59 -0.06 -7.41
CA GLY A 9 19.84 -0.17 -8.17
C GLY A 9 20.79 0.99 -7.93
N ALA A 10 22.07 0.79 -8.27
CA ALA A 10 23.14 1.75 -7.95
C ALA A 10 22.90 3.15 -8.53
N GLU A 11 22.33 3.25 -9.74
CA GLU A 11 22.01 4.53 -10.35
C GLU A 11 20.91 5.27 -9.57
N ALA A 12 19.84 4.58 -9.18
CA ALA A 12 18.77 5.16 -8.38
C ALA A 12 19.30 5.67 -7.03
N GLU A 13 20.15 4.86 -6.36
CA GLU A 13 20.80 5.25 -5.11
C GLU A 13 21.70 6.47 -5.28
N HIS A 14 22.58 6.48 -6.29
CA HIS A 14 23.48 7.60 -6.56
C HIS A 14 22.73 8.88 -6.97
N SER A 15 21.57 8.75 -7.64
CA SER A 15 20.71 9.88 -7.96
C SER A 15 19.95 10.45 -6.76
N GLY A 16 20.05 9.81 -5.58
CA GLY A 16 19.46 10.27 -4.33
C GLY A 16 18.01 9.87 -4.15
N ILE A 17 17.59 8.70 -4.65
CA ILE A 17 16.19 8.25 -4.58
C ILE A 17 15.64 8.19 -3.15
N ILE A 18 16.48 7.85 -2.16
CA ILE A 18 16.10 7.86 -0.74
C ILE A 18 15.70 9.27 -0.30
N ARG A 19 16.50 10.28 -0.65
CA ARG A 19 16.23 11.68 -0.28
C ARG A 19 14.98 12.19 -0.98
N ALA A 20 14.84 11.90 -2.28
CA ALA A 20 13.66 12.29 -3.06
C ALA A 20 12.38 11.63 -2.51
N GLY A 21 12.44 10.33 -2.19
CA GLY A 21 11.34 9.60 -1.58
C GLY A 21 10.96 10.15 -0.20
N ALA A 22 11.95 10.46 0.64
CA ALA A 22 11.72 11.06 1.96
C ALA A 22 11.01 12.42 1.86
N MET A 23 11.45 13.29 0.95
CA MET A 23 10.79 14.58 0.70
C MET A 23 9.34 14.41 0.23
N PHE A 24 9.06 13.37 -0.56
CA PHE A 24 7.70 13.11 -1.02
C PHE A 24 6.81 12.60 0.11
N VAL A 25 7.31 11.70 0.94
CA VAL A 25 6.62 11.22 2.15
C VAL A 25 6.35 12.39 3.11
N GLU A 26 7.33 13.27 3.33
CA GLU A 26 7.17 14.47 4.16
C GLU A 26 6.09 15.40 3.60
N ALA A 27 6.09 15.65 2.29
CA ALA A 27 5.06 16.48 1.64
C ALA A 27 3.65 15.89 1.84
N MET A 28 3.49 14.58 1.74
CA MET A 28 2.20 13.91 1.96
C MET A 28 1.79 13.89 3.44
N ALA A 29 2.74 13.69 4.35
CA ALA A 29 2.49 13.69 5.79
C ALA A 29 2.09 15.08 6.32
N THR A 30 2.64 16.13 5.72
CA THR A 30 2.44 17.53 6.16
C THR A 30 1.38 18.29 5.36
N ALA A 31 0.81 17.67 4.31
CA ALA A 31 -0.23 18.27 3.50
C ALA A 31 -1.46 18.63 4.35
N THR A 32 -1.87 19.89 4.29
CA THR A 32 -3.01 20.44 5.07
C THR A 32 -4.34 20.41 4.33
N VAL A 33 -4.33 19.98 3.07
CA VAL A 33 -5.50 19.83 2.20
C VAL A 33 -6.11 18.43 2.33
N PRO A 34 -7.38 18.23 1.94
CA PRO A 34 -7.98 16.91 1.93
C PRO A 34 -7.15 15.87 1.14
N LYS A 35 -6.92 14.70 1.73
CA LYS A 35 -6.22 13.57 1.12
C LYS A 35 -7.19 12.43 0.87
N LEU A 36 -7.54 12.19 -0.39
CA LEU A 36 -8.40 11.07 -0.81
C LEU A 36 -7.56 10.03 -1.52
N VAL A 37 -7.54 8.80 -0.99
CA VAL A 37 -6.69 7.73 -1.50
C VAL A 37 -7.54 6.61 -2.07
N LEU A 38 -7.23 6.21 -3.30
CA LEU A 38 -7.87 5.07 -3.95
C LEU A 38 -6.79 4.08 -4.40
N THR A 39 -6.79 2.87 -3.89
CA THR A 39 -5.98 1.77 -4.40
C THR A 39 -6.69 1.10 -5.57
N ILE A 40 -6.08 1.17 -6.75
CA ILE A 40 -6.63 0.60 -7.99
C ILE A 40 -6.06 -0.81 -8.20
N ASN A 41 -4.77 -0.96 -7.93
CA ASN A 41 -4.04 -2.21 -8.09
C ASN A 41 -2.99 -2.29 -6.97
N HIS A 42 -1.69 -2.09 -7.22
CA HIS A 42 -0.69 -2.27 -6.15
C HIS A 42 -0.57 -1.05 -5.23
N ALA A 43 -0.32 -1.33 -3.96
CA ALA A 43 0.06 -0.36 -2.95
C ALA A 43 1.12 -1.01 -2.04
N SER A 44 2.37 -0.94 -2.49
CA SER A 44 3.45 -1.74 -1.92
C SER A 44 4.53 -0.90 -1.23
N GLY A 45 4.97 -1.38 -0.06
CA GLY A 45 6.17 -0.92 0.64
C GLY A 45 6.24 0.59 0.83
N ALA A 46 7.41 1.18 0.55
CA ALA A 46 7.61 2.62 0.66
C ALA A 46 6.75 3.43 -0.33
N GLY A 47 6.29 2.83 -1.43
CA GLY A 47 5.36 3.46 -2.36
C GLY A 47 3.98 3.72 -1.72
N TYR A 48 3.52 2.80 -0.86
CA TYR A 48 2.31 2.99 -0.06
C TYR A 48 2.43 4.22 0.85
N TYR A 49 3.60 4.43 1.45
CA TYR A 49 3.87 5.59 2.31
C TYR A 49 3.86 6.88 1.51
N ALA A 50 4.61 6.90 0.40
CA ALA A 50 4.74 8.06 -0.47
C ALA A 50 3.42 8.50 -1.09
N MET A 51 2.44 7.59 -1.19
CA MET A 51 1.12 7.87 -1.75
C MET A 51 0.03 8.04 -0.67
N ALA A 52 0.41 8.44 0.54
CA ALA A 52 -0.48 8.75 1.67
C ALA A 52 -1.37 7.58 2.13
N GLY A 53 -0.84 6.36 2.15
CA GLY A 53 -1.53 5.21 2.74
C GLY A 53 -1.99 5.44 4.19
N GLN A 54 -2.74 4.50 4.76
CA GLN A 54 -3.47 4.68 6.04
C GLN A 54 -2.65 5.27 7.21
N GLY A 55 -1.35 4.98 7.29
CA GLY A 55 -0.47 5.55 8.33
C GLY A 55 -0.12 7.05 8.16
N PHE A 56 -0.64 7.70 7.12
CA PHE A 56 -0.42 9.11 6.78
C PHE A 56 -1.72 9.92 6.81
N ASP A 57 -2.70 9.42 7.54
CA ASP A 57 -3.97 10.09 7.84
C ASP A 57 -4.66 10.69 6.59
N PRO A 58 -4.98 9.87 5.57
CA PRO A 58 -5.91 10.30 4.55
C PRO A 58 -7.28 10.60 5.16
N ASP A 59 -8.01 11.55 4.59
CA ASP A 59 -9.40 11.80 4.96
C ASP A 59 -10.27 10.57 4.73
N PHE A 60 -10.04 9.95 3.57
CA PHE A 60 -10.69 8.70 3.17
C PHE A 60 -9.72 7.86 2.34
N ILE A 61 -9.71 6.57 2.60
CA ILE A 61 -8.93 5.57 1.87
C ILE A 61 -9.84 4.44 1.38
N PHE A 62 -9.79 4.21 0.07
CA PHE A 62 -10.59 3.22 -0.62
C PHE A 62 -9.72 2.25 -1.39
N SER A 63 -10.31 1.10 -1.73
CA SER A 63 -9.72 0.18 -2.69
C SER A 63 -10.76 -0.25 -3.71
N LEU A 64 -10.35 -0.47 -4.95
CA LEU A 64 -11.09 -1.32 -5.87
C LEU A 64 -10.97 -2.79 -5.41
N PRO A 65 -11.85 -3.69 -5.87
CA PRO A 65 -11.73 -5.12 -5.57
C PRO A 65 -10.40 -5.74 -6.05
N THR A 66 -9.76 -5.11 -7.05
CA THR A 66 -8.46 -5.49 -7.60
C THR A 66 -7.28 -4.97 -6.79
N GLY A 67 -7.51 -4.11 -5.80
CA GLY A 67 -6.44 -3.53 -5.01
C GLY A 67 -5.72 -4.56 -4.16
N ARG A 68 -4.38 -4.42 -4.12
CA ARG A 68 -3.45 -5.28 -3.39
C ARG A 68 -2.53 -4.41 -2.55
N MET A 69 -2.54 -4.59 -1.23
CA MET A 69 -1.88 -3.68 -0.28
C MET A 69 -0.98 -4.45 0.67
N GLY A 70 0.30 -4.09 0.77
CA GLY A 70 1.21 -4.71 1.73
C GLY A 70 2.67 -4.31 1.56
N VAL A 71 3.58 -5.03 2.21
CA VAL A 71 5.01 -4.69 2.18
C VAL A 71 5.62 -4.97 0.81
N MET A 72 5.31 -6.12 0.23
CA MET A 72 5.78 -6.57 -1.08
C MET A 72 4.88 -7.71 -1.60
N GLU A 73 5.06 -8.10 -2.85
CA GLU A 73 4.38 -9.29 -3.42
C GLU A 73 4.96 -10.60 -2.88
N GLY A 74 4.18 -11.67 -2.95
CA GLY A 74 4.55 -12.99 -2.41
C GLY A 74 5.83 -13.58 -3.00
N ASP A 75 6.06 -13.39 -4.31
CA ASP A 75 7.29 -13.83 -4.97
C ASP A 75 8.53 -13.09 -4.45
N SER A 76 8.42 -11.78 -4.23
CA SER A 76 9.49 -10.97 -3.64
C SER A 76 9.79 -11.41 -2.21
N ALA A 77 8.75 -11.74 -1.44
CA ALA A 77 8.91 -12.26 -0.08
C ALA A 77 9.58 -13.65 -0.06
N ALA A 78 9.15 -14.56 -0.94
CA ALA A 78 9.78 -15.87 -1.08
C ALA A 78 11.25 -15.74 -1.50
N GLN A 79 11.57 -14.86 -2.45
CA GLN A 79 12.95 -14.60 -2.86
C GLN A 79 13.78 -13.99 -1.73
N ALA A 80 13.21 -13.08 -0.92
CA ALA A 80 13.92 -12.48 0.21
C ALA A 80 14.26 -13.52 1.30
N ILE A 81 13.37 -14.49 1.55
CA ILE A 81 13.56 -15.52 2.59
C ILE A 81 14.48 -16.64 2.09
N PHE A 82 14.25 -17.15 0.88
CA PHE A 82 14.89 -18.38 0.38
C PHE A 82 15.99 -18.13 -0.66
N GLY A 83 16.12 -16.91 -1.19
CA GLY A 83 17.00 -16.61 -2.33
C GLY A 83 18.45 -17.02 -2.11
N THR A 84 19.03 -16.71 -0.95
CA THR A 84 20.42 -17.06 -0.60
C THR A 84 20.65 -18.58 -0.62
N GLN A 85 19.70 -19.37 -0.11
CA GLN A 85 19.78 -20.83 -0.10
C GLN A 85 19.67 -21.39 -1.53
N ILE A 86 18.73 -20.87 -2.33
CA ILE A 86 18.53 -21.27 -3.72
C ILE A 86 19.78 -20.96 -4.56
N GLU A 87 20.38 -19.77 -4.38
CA GLU A 87 21.61 -19.40 -5.09
C GLU A 87 22.79 -20.30 -4.73
N LYS A 88 22.91 -20.68 -3.45
CA LYS A 88 23.94 -21.63 -3.01
C LYS A 88 23.75 -22.99 -3.66
N LEU A 89 22.53 -23.53 -3.63
CA LEU A 89 22.22 -24.82 -4.27
C LEU A 89 22.51 -24.78 -5.78
N LYS A 90 22.13 -23.68 -6.44
CA LYS A 90 22.39 -23.48 -7.86
C LYS A 90 23.89 -23.46 -8.19
N LYS A 91 24.73 -22.84 -7.35
CA LYS A 91 26.21 -22.88 -7.49
C LYS A 91 26.77 -24.30 -7.31
N GLU A 92 26.11 -25.13 -6.51
CA GLU A 92 26.44 -26.54 -6.31
C GLU A 92 25.82 -27.47 -7.38
N GLY A 93 25.08 -26.93 -8.36
CA GLY A 93 24.39 -27.73 -9.39
C GLY A 93 23.20 -28.52 -8.85
N LYS A 94 22.62 -28.10 -7.72
CA LYS A 94 21.50 -28.76 -7.04
C LYS A 94 20.24 -27.90 -7.11
N GLU A 95 19.09 -28.58 -7.01
CA GLU A 95 17.77 -27.95 -6.93
C GLU A 95 17.27 -27.92 -5.48
N PRO A 96 16.40 -26.97 -5.10
CA PRO A 96 15.67 -27.00 -3.83
C PRO A 96 14.86 -28.29 -3.70
N ASP A 97 14.87 -28.87 -2.50
CA ASP A 97 14.09 -30.07 -2.19
C ASP A 97 12.58 -29.77 -2.15
N GLY A 98 11.77 -30.84 -2.08
CA GLY A 98 10.32 -30.72 -2.07
C GLY A 98 9.77 -29.95 -0.86
N GLN A 99 10.46 -30.02 0.28
CA GLN A 99 10.08 -29.28 1.48
C GLN A 99 10.28 -27.78 1.29
N THR A 100 11.45 -27.35 0.82
CA THR A 100 11.76 -25.94 0.56
C THR A 100 10.78 -25.35 -0.44
N LYS A 101 10.45 -26.09 -1.51
CA LYS A 101 9.45 -25.65 -2.51
C LYS A 101 8.06 -25.48 -1.89
N ALA A 102 7.64 -26.40 -1.01
CA ALA A 102 6.37 -26.29 -0.31
C ALA A 102 6.32 -25.10 0.67
N GLU A 103 7.43 -24.81 1.37
CA GLU A 103 7.54 -23.66 2.25
C GLU A 103 7.48 -22.33 1.48
N MET A 104 8.16 -22.24 0.33
CA MET A 104 8.06 -21.09 -0.57
C MET A 104 6.63 -20.85 -1.03
N GLU A 105 5.91 -21.91 -1.39
CA GLU A 105 4.52 -21.80 -1.85
C GLU A 105 3.59 -21.33 -0.72
N LYS A 106 3.78 -21.85 0.49
CA LYS A 106 3.05 -21.40 1.67
C LYS A 106 3.26 -19.90 1.95
N VAL A 107 4.46 -19.39 1.73
CA VAL A 107 4.73 -17.94 1.82
C VAL A 107 3.92 -17.18 0.78
N ARG A 108 3.91 -17.62 -0.48
CA ARG A 108 3.11 -16.97 -1.54
C ARG A 108 1.64 -16.94 -1.22
N GLU A 109 1.05 -18.08 -0.84
CA GLU A 109 -0.36 -18.18 -0.46
C GLU A 109 -0.72 -17.27 0.72
N THR A 110 0.19 -17.16 1.70
CA THR A 110 0.00 -16.27 2.85
C THR A 110 -0.07 -14.82 2.38
N TYR A 111 0.87 -14.39 1.54
CA TYR A 111 0.89 -13.04 0.99
C TYR A 111 -0.32 -12.77 0.10
N ASP A 112 -0.72 -13.69 -0.78
CA ASP A 112 -1.89 -13.50 -1.65
C ASP A 112 -3.17 -13.25 -0.85
N ARG A 113 -3.36 -13.98 0.26
CA ARG A 113 -4.48 -13.76 1.17
C ARG A 113 -4.39 -12.42 1.90
N GLU A 114 -3.21 -12.02 2.33
CA GLU A 114 -3.00 -10.83 3.17
C GLU A 114 -2.97 -9.53 2.37
N LEU A 115 -2.59 -9.61 1.09
CA LEU A 115 -2.60 -8.49 0.15
C LEU A 115 -4.00 -8.13 -0.33
N ASP A 116 -4.96 -9.06 -0.29
CA ASP A 116 -6.33 -8.85 -0.79
C ASP A 116 -7.03 -7.67 -0.08
N ALA A 117 -7.71 -6.81 -0.85
CA ALA A 117 -8.45 -5.66 -0.33
C ALA A 117 -9.46 -6.03 0.78
N LYS A 118 -10.07 -7.22 0.74
CA LYS A 118 -10.98 -7.73 1.79
C LYS A 118 -10.25 -7.98 3.09
N HIS A 119 -9.00 -8.45 3.01
CA HIS A 119 -8.17 -8.64 4.19
C HIS A 119 -7.87 -7.31 4.89
N ALA A 120 -7.57 -6.27 4.09
CA ALA A 120 -7.36 -4.91 4.56
C ALA A 120 -8.64 -4.29 5.14
N ALA A 121 -9.76 -4.41 4.43
CA ALA A 121 -11.07 -3.89 4.86
C ALA A 121 -11.52 -4.50 6.20
N ALA A 122 -11.38 -5.82 6.36
CA ALA A 122 -11.73 -6.53 7.60
C ALA A 122 -10.92 -6.07 8.83
N ARG A 123 -9.86 -5.30 8.64
CA ARG A 123 -8.96 -4.78 9.68
C ARG A 123 -9.03 -3.26 9.84
N GLY A 124 -9.90 -2.57 9.10
CA GLY A 124 -9.97 -1.11 9.13
C GLY A 124 -8.74 -0.42 8.55
N LEU A 125 -8.01 -1.09 7.64
CA LEU A 125 -6.88 -0.49 6.92
C LEU A 125 -7.34 0.37 5.73
N LEU A 126 -8.62 0.28 5.38
CA LEU A 126 -9.31 1.10 4.40
C LEU A 126 -10.76 1.28 4.84
N ASP A 127 -11.43 2.33 4.36
CA ASP A 127 -12.80 2.67 4.75
C ASP A 127 -13.85 1.87 3.98
N ALA A 128 -13.60 1.65 2.69
CA ALA A 128 -14.51 0.88 1.84
C ALA A 128 -13.82 0.26 0.60
N ILE A 129 -14.31 -0.90 0.20
CA ILE A 129 -14.05 -1.46 -1.13
C ILE A 129 -15.17 -0.95 -2.05
N ILE A 130 -14.79 -0.25 -3.12
CA ILE A 130 -15.72 0.41 -4.04
C ILE A 130 -15.57 -0.20 -5.43
N THR A 131 -16.66 -0.48 -6.12
CA THR A 131 -16.58 -0.96 -7.52
C THR A 131 -16.36 0.21 -8.48
N PRO A 132 -15.78 -0.02 -9.69
CA PRO A 132 -15.52 1.04 -10.65
C PRO A 132 -16.75 1.88 -11.01
N GLU A 133 -17.95 1.26 -11.02
CA GLU A 133 -19.20 1.92 -11.39
C GLU A 133 -19.65 2.94 -10.33
N ASN A 134 -19.33 2.71 -9.06
CA ASN A 134 -19.68 3.61 -7.95
C ASN A 134 -18.56 4.59 -7.58
N LEU A 135 -17.39 4.47 -8.21
CA LEU A 135 -16.21 5.23 -7.83
C LEU A 135 -16.42 6.74 -7.89
N ARG A 136 -17.04 7.24 -8.97
CA ARG A 136 -17.24 8.67 -9.16
C ARG A 136 -18.13 9.28 -8.06
N ASP A 137 -19.25 8.62 -7.77
CA ASP A 137 -20.22 9.11 -6.79
C ASP A 137 -19.62 9.09 -5.38
N ALA A 138 -18.88 8.04 -5.05
CA ALA A 138 -18.16 7.95 -3.78
C ALA A 138 -17.13 9.08 -3.63
N LEU A 139 -16.31 9.34 -4.66
CA LEU A 139 -15.31 10.41 -4.64
C LEU A 139 -15.94 11.80 -4.50
N ILE A 140 -17.09 12.05 -5.16
CA ILE A 140 -17.84 13.30 -5.01
C ILE A 140 -18.30 13.47 -3.56
N LEU A 141 -18.90 12.43 -2.98
CA LEU A 141 -19.42 12.46 -1.61
C LEU A 141 -18.30 12.76 -0.60
N VAL A 142 -17.18 12.04 -0.68
CA VAL A 142 -16.09 12.25 0.28
C VAL A 142 -15.39 13.59 0.10
N LEU A 143 -15.24 14.06 -1.14
CA LEU A 143 -14.69 15.39 -1.38
C LEU A 143 -15.57 16.47 -0.75
N GLN A 144 -16.88 16.40 -0.97
CA GLN A 144 -17.83 17.33 -0.34
C GLN A 144 -17.77 17.23 1.18
N THR A 145 -17.68 16.01 1.72
CA THR A 145 -17.59 15.77 3.17
C THR A 145 -16.32 16.39 3.75
N SER A 146 -15.15 16.15 3.16
CA SER A 146 -13.88 16.73 3.60
C SER A 146 -13.87 18.26 3.52
N LEU A 147 -14.63 18.88 2.62
CA LEU A 147 -14.71 20.34 2.52
C LEU A 147 -15.61 21.00 3.60
N ASN A 148 -16.27 20.23 4.46
CA ASN A 148 -17.11 20.77 5.55
C ASN A 148 -16.32 21.17 6.82
N THR A 149 -14.99 21.28 6.73
CA THR A 149 -14.14 21.81 7.81
C THR A 149 -13.19 22.87 7.25
N ASN A 150 -12.89 23.88 8.07
CA ASN A 150 -11.90 24.91 7.78
C ASN A 150 -10.57 24.67 8.53
N LYS A 151 -10.47 23.55 9.26
CA LYS A 151 -9.24 23.14 9.96
C LYS A 151 -8.29 22.44 8.99
N PRO A 152 -6.96 22.49 9.24
CA PRO A 152 -6.00 21.68 8.49
C PRO A 152 -6.33 20.19 8.54
N HIS A 153 -6.18 19.50 7.43
CA HIS A 153 -6.35 18.04 7.30
C HIS A 153 -5.09 17.28 7.74
N ILE A 154 -4.75 17.44 9.02
CA ILE A 154 -3.59 16.81 9.66
C ILE A 154 -4.11 15.90 10.77
N GLY A 155 -3.70 14.63 10.77
CA GLY A 155 -4.25 13.62 11.67
C GLY A 155 -5.55 13.01 11.16
N ALA A 156 -6.05 12.00 11.86
CA ALA A 156 -7.29 11.30 11.48
C ALA A 156 -8.46 12.28 11.29
N PHE A 157 -9.22 12.10 10.20
CA PHE A 157 -10.41 12.90 9.95
C PHE A 157 -11.48 12.55 10.98
N VAL A 158 -11.87 13.53 11.79
CA VAL A 158 -12.93 13.39 12.78
C VAL A 158 -14.16 14.12 12.25
N LEU A 159 -15.27 13.37 12.09
CA LEU A 159 -16.54 13.96 11.72
C LEU A 159 -16.91 15.10 12.67
N PRO A 160 -17.30 16.28 12.16
CA PRO A 160 -17.77 17.37 12.98
C PRO A 160 -18.91 16.93 13.92
N SER A 161 -18.78 17.23 15.22
CA SER A 161 -19.75 16.81 16.25
C SER A 161 -21.16 17.40 16.08
N ASN A 162 -21.32 18.37 15.17
CA ASN A 162 -22.58 19.01 14.83
C ASN A 162 -23.35 18.31 13.69
N LEU A 163 -22.84 17.20 13.13
CA LEU A 163 -23.54 16.40 12.10
C LEU A 163 -24.59 15.44 12.67
N GLU A 164 -24.71 15.29 14.00
CA GLU A 164 -25.70 14.41 14.66
C GLU A 164 -27.09 15.06 14.88
N ASN A 165 -27.38 16.24 14.30
CA ASN A 165 -28.69 16.91 14.41
C ASN A 165 -29.42 17.02 13.07
#